data_AF-E3QA59-F1
#
_entry.id   AF-E3QA59-F1
#
_cell.length_a   1.000
_cell.length_b   1.000
_cell.length_c   1.000
_cell.angle_alpha   90.00
_cell.angle_beta   90.00
_cell.angle_gamma   90.00
#
_symmetry.space_group_name_H-M   'P 1'
#
loop_
_entity.id
_entity.type
_entity.pdbx_description
1 polymer ?
#
loop_
_entity_poly.entity_id
_entity_poly.type
_entity_poly.pdbx_seq_one_letter_code
_entity_poly.pdbx_strand_id
1 'polypeptide(L)'
;MVSPEGRPVRWVSAARSLGVANSLQSFCGSVDDFCNVDKGCQSDFGGCGPVKRPSCSKTGNSVQGRSIGYYESWANTRPCGKVSPEDLNLDGLTHISFAFVFFGPVKFSIVPMDKNAGSLLSRFTALKERKPGLQT
;
A
#
# COMPACT_ATOMS: atom_id res chain seq x y z
N MET A 1 -25.05 4.08 -18.05
CA MET A 1 -24.77 5.53 -18.21
C MET A 1 -23.88 5.69 -19.42
N VAL A 2 -24.35 6.44 -20.43
CA VAL A 2 -23.63 6.71 -21.69
C VAL A 2 -22.99 8.10 -21.55
N SER A 3 -21.73 8.25 -21.98
CA SER A 3 -21.07 9.56 -22.05
C SER A 3 -21.81 10.45 -23.06
N PRO A 4 -21.85 11.79 -22.90
CA PRO A 4 -22.58 12.71 -23.79
C PRO A 4 -22.22 12.62 -25.29
N GLU A 5 -21.15 11.89 -25.63
CA GLU A 5 -20.61 11.75 -26.98
C GLU A 5 -20.96 10.41 -27.66
N GLY A 6 -21.86 9.61 -27.08
CA GLY A 6 -22.32 8.35 -27.70
C GLY A 6 -21.25 7.26 -27.82
N ARG A 7 -20.04 7.49 -27.29
CA ARG A 7 -18.98 6.48 -27.22
C ARG A 7 -19.20 5.59 -25.99
N PRO A 8 -19.04 4.26 -26.12
CA PRO A 8 -19.08 3.39 -24.97
C PRO A 8 -18.01 3.83 -23.97
N VAL A 9 -18.43 4.09 -22.73
CA VAL A 9 -17.54 4.38 -21.60
C VAL A 9 -16.62 3.17 -21.39
N ARG A 10 -15.38 3.29 -21.86
CA ARG A 10 -14.33 2.30 -21.61
C ARG A 10 -13.84 2.45 -20.17
N TRP A 11 -14.46 1.73 -19.25
CA TRP A 11 -13.90 1.51 -17.92
C TRP A 11 -12.68 0.60 -18.06
N VAL A 12 -11.49 1.08 -17.68
CA VAL A 12 -10.31 0.23 -17.54
C VAL A 12 -10.53 -0.63 -16.30
N SER A 13 -11.07 -1.83 -16.46
CA SER A 13 -11.36 -2.72 -15.33
C SER A 13 -10.09 -3.42 -14.83
N ALA A 14 -9.85 -3.35 -13.52
CA ALA A 14 -8.76 -4.02 -12.80
C ALA A 14 -8.89 -5.57 -12.78
N ALA A 15 -9.99 -6.12 -13.29
CA ALA A 15 -10.27 -7.55 -13.31
C ALA A 15 -9.21 -8.39 -14.04
N ARG A 16 -8.57 -7.82 -15.08
CA ARG A 16 -7.54 -8.51 -15.88
C ARG A 16 -6.31 -8.88 -15.06
N SER A 17 -5.91 -8.03 -14.11
CA SER A 17 -4.75 -8.24 -13.25
C SER A 17 -4.96 -9.37 -12.24
N LEU A 18 -6.22 -9.63 -11.88
CA LEU A 18 -6.63 -10.61 -10.88
C LEU A 18 -7.18 -11.91 -11.49
N GLY A 19 -7.31 -11.97 -12.82
CA GLY A 19 -7.84 -13.14 -13.52
C GLY A 19 -9.30 -13.45 -13.20
N VAL A 20 -10.09 -12.43 -12.85
CA VAL A 20 -11.52 -12.54 -12.52
C VAL A 20 -12.39 -11.94 -13.62
N ALA A 21 -13.65 -12.31 -13.69
CA ALA A 21 -14.59 -11.84 -14.69
C ALA A 21 -15.44 -10.68 -14.16
N ASN A 22 -15.84 -9.77 -15.06
CA ASN A 22 -16.74 -8.67 -14.74
C ASN A 22 -18.18 -9.05 -15.10
N SER A 23 -19.10 -8.96 -14.14
CA SER A 23 -20.54 -9.00 -14.42
C SER A 23 -21.04 -7.68 -15.01
N LEU A 24 -22.22 -7.70 -15.63
CA LEU A 24 -22.96 -6.55 -16.17
C LEU A 24 -23.04 -5.36 -15.18
N GLN A 25 -23.00 -5.62 -13.87
CA GLN A 25 -23.14 -4.64 -12.80
C GLN A 25 -21.80 -4.08 -12.28
N SER A 26 -20.70 -4.20 -13.03
CA SER A 26 -19.35 -3.73 -12.62
C SER A 26 -18.76 -4.43 -11.38
N PHE A 27 -19.31 -5.59 -11.01
CA PHE A 27 -18.75 -6.44 -9.94
C PHE A 27 -17.80 -7.47 -10.54
N CYS A 28 -16.65 -7.66 -9.88
CA CYS A 28 -15.67 -8.68 -10.21
C CYS A 28 -15.93 -9.97 -9.42
N GLY A 29 -15.95 -11.11 -10.09
CA GLY A 29 -16.11 -12.42 -9.45
C GLY A 29 -15.55 -13.57 -10.28
N SER A 30 -15.37 -14.72 -9.66
CA SER A 30 -14.77 -15.92 -10.28
C SER A 30 -15.71 -17.12 -10.33
N VAL A 31 -16.97 -16.96 -9.94
CA VAL A 31 -18.00 -18.01 -10.02
C VAL A 31 -18.79 -17.88 -11.32
N ASP A 32 -19.47 -18.96 -11.73
CA ASP A 32 -20.09 -19.08 -13.06
C ASP A 32 -21.04 -17.92 -13.41
N ASP A 33 -21.73 -17.35 -12.42
CA ASP A 33 -22.62 -16.20 -12.63
C ASP A 33 -21.91 -14.93 -13.10
N PHE A 34 -20.61 -14.78 -12.80
CA PHE A 34 -19.78 -13.67 -13.28
C PHE A 34 -19.09 -13.99 -14.61
N CYS A 35 -19.03 -15.27 -14.96
CA CYS A 35 -18.32 -15.78 -16.13
C CYS A 35 -19.22 -16.10 -17.33
N ASN A 36 -20.53 -16.03 -17.12
CA ASN A 36 -21.49 -16.28 -18.17
C ASN A 36 -21.63 -15.05 -19.08
N VAL A 37 -21.22 -15.19 -20.35
CA VAL A 37 -21.31 -14.15 -21.39
C VAL A 37 -22.77 -13.74 -21.63
N ASP A 38 -23.70 -14.68 -21.55
CA ASP A 38 -25.14 -14.44 -21.71
C ASP A 38 -25.74 -13.65 -20.54
N LYS A 39 -25.08 -13.66 -19.37
CA LYS A 39 -25.42 -12.82 -18.20
C LYS A 39 -24.65 -11.49 -18.16
N GLY A 40 -23.97 -11.13 -19.24
CA GLY A 40 -23.28 -9.85 -19.40
C GLY A 40 -21.81 -9.85 -19.01
N CYS A 41 -21.17 -11.03 -18.96
CA CYS A 41 -19.71 -11.10 -18.84
C CYS A 41 -19.04 -10.51 -20.09
N GLN A 42 -18.21 -9.48 -19.87
CA GLN A 42 -17.44 -8.86 -20.95
C GLN A 42 -16.24 -9.74 -21.31
N SER A 43 -16.30 -10.48 -22.41
CA SER A 43 -15.23 -11.37 -22.89
C SER A 43 -13.88 -10.66 -23.09
N ASP A 44 -13.91 -9.37 -23.40
CA ASP A 44 -12.71 -8.54 -23.58
C ASP A 44 -12.07 -8.08 -22.24
N PHE A 45 -12.78 -8.22 -21.11
CA PHE A 45 -12.42 -7.64 -19.82
C PHE A 45 -12.53 -8.66 -18.67
N GLY A 46 -11.44 -9.37 -18.41
CA GLY A 46 -11.34 -10.34 -17.32
C GLY A 46 -10.93 -11.72 -17.83
N GLY A 47 -10.84 -12.69 -16.92
CA GLY A 47 -10.58 -14.09 -17.25
C GLY A 47 -11.58 -14.99 -16.53
N CYS A 48 -12.01 -16.05 -17.21
CA CYS A 48 -12.88 -17.09 -16.65
C CYS A 48 -12.14 -18.41 -16.54
N GLY A 49 -12.31 -19.06 -15.40
CA GLY A 49 -11.61 -20.29 -15.05
C GLY A 49 -10.75 -20.15 -13.79
N PRO A 50 -10.03 -21.22 -13.41
CA PRO A 50 -9.20 -21.21 -12.23
C PRO A 50 -8.12 -20.13 -12.35
N VAL A 51 -8.15 -19.16 -11.42
CA VAL A 51 -7.15 -18.10 -11.36
C VAL A 51 -5.76 -18.74 -11.25
N LYS A 52 -4.89 -18.49 -12.23
CA LYS A 52 -3.48 -18.88 -12.16
C LYS A 52 -2.80 -18.02 -11.10
N ARG A 53 -2.81 -18.51 -9.86
CA ARG A 53 -2.14 -17.85 -8.75
C ARG A 53 -0.63 -17.88 -9.01
N PRO A 54 0.06 -16.73 -9.06
CA PRO A 54 1.50 -16.73 -9.12
C PRO A 54 2.02 -17.45 -7.87
N SER A 55 2.81 -18.50 -8.08
CA SER A 55 3.54 -19.15 -7.00
C SER A 55 4.96 -18.61 -7.00
N CYS A 56 5.47 -18.26 -5.82
CA CYS A 56 6.88 -17.96 -5.67
C CYS A 56 7.66 -19.27 -5.59
N SER A 57 8.88 -19.30 -6.14
CA SER A 57 9.79 -20.42 -5.89
C SER A 57 9.98 -20.60 -4.38
N LYS A 58 10.08 -21.84 -3.91
CA LYS A 58 10.46 -22.13 -2.51
C LYS A 58 11.86 -21.59 -2.18
N THR A 59 12.70 -21.37 -3.20
CA THR A 59 14.01 -20.72 -3.10
C THR A 59 13.98 -19.22 -3.43
N GLY A 60 12.79 -18.65 -3.63
CA GLY A 60 12.61 -17.25 -3.97
C GLY A 60 12.99 -16.34 -2.80
N ASN A 61 13.87 -15.38 -3.06
CA ASN A 61 14.36 -14.41 -2.09
C ASN A 61 13.66 -13.04 -2.20
N SER A 62 12.52 -12.95 -2.89
CA SER A 62 11.80 -11.68 -3.10
C SER A 62 11.44 -10.97 -1.80
N VAL A 63 11.19 -11.72 -0.72
CA VAL A 63 10.91 -11.20 0.63
C VAL A 63 12.14 -10.67 1.37
N GLN A 64 13.36 -10.98 0.91
CA GLN A 64 14.62 -10.52 1.54
C GLN A 64 15.11 -9.17 0.98
N GLY A 65 14.47 -8.62 -0.05
CA GLY A 65 14.93 -7.40 -0.71
C GLY A 65 14.77 -6.14 0.16
N ARG A 66 13.56 -5.89 0.67
CA ARG A 66 13.27 -4.72 1.51
C ARG A 66 12.25 -5.04 2.59
N SER A 67 12.57 -4.65 3.82
CA SER A 67 11.67 -4.71 4.95
C SER A 67 11.54 -3.29 5.51
N ILE A 68 10.33 -2.74 5.50
CA ILE A 68 10.07 -1.32 5.76
C ILE A 68 9.19 -1.22 7.02
N GLY A 69 9.72 -0.58 8.06
CA GLY A 69 8.96 -0.20 9.25
C GLY A 69 8.41 1.22 9.14
N TYR A 70 7.37 1.53 9.91
CA TYR A 70 6.89 2.89 10.10
C TYR A 70 6.96 3.24 11.59
N TYR A 71 7.51 4.41 11.91
CA TYR A 71 7.51 4.95 13.25
C TYR A 71 6.57 6.14 13.34
N GLU A 72 5.49 5.98 14.08
CA GLU A 72 4.51 7.04 14.33
C GLU A 72 4.99 7.95 15.47
N SER A 73 5.14 9.25 15.22
CA SER A 73 5.66 10.23 16.19
C SER A 73 4.85 10.28 17.49
N TRP A 74 3.54 10.03 17.43
CA TRP A 74 2.67 9.98 18.60
C TRP A 74 2.85 8.71 19.45
N ALA A 75 3.60 7.69 19.00
CA ALA A 75 3.95 6.55 19.86
C ALA A 75 4.73 7.00 21.11
N ASN A 76 5.42 8.14 21.01
CA ASN A 76 6.15 8.77 22.10
C ASN A 76 5.25 9.54 23.10
N THR A 77 3.97 9.71 22.83
CA THR A 77 3.02 10.43 23.71
C THR A 77 1.98 9.53 24.35
N ARG A 78 2.03 8.22 24.08
CA ARG A 78 1.11 7.25 24.66
C ARG A 78 1.23 7.23 26.19
N PRO A 79 0.10 7.07 26.92
CA PRO A 79 0.11 7.04 28.38
C PRO A 79 0.81 5.80 28.95
N CYS A 80 0.81 4.69 28.21
CA CYS A 80 1.53 3.46 28.51
C CYS A 80 2.18 2.91 27.23
N GLY A 81 3.24 2.11 27.39
CA GLY A 81 3.97 1.56 26.23
C GLY A 81 4.51 2.64 25.31
N LYS A 82 5.01 3.74 25.91
CA LYS A 82 5.64 4.84 25.20
C LYS A 82 6.89 4.33 24.49
N VAL A 83 7.03 4.65 23.21
CA VAL A 83 8.17 4.23 22.38
C VAL A 83 8.86 5.47 21.82
N SER A 84 10.07 5.74 22.30
CA SER A 84 10.98 6.70 21.69
C SER A 84 11.70 6.09 20.49
N PRO A 85 12.30 6.90 19.59
CA PRO A 85 13.05 6.38 18.45
C PRO A 85 14.13 5.36 18.85
N GLU A 86 14.79 5.58 19.98
CA GLU A 86 15.86 4.73 20.48
C GLU A 86 15.35 3.37 20.96
N ASP A 87 14.09 3.25 21.34
CA ASP A 87 13.47 1.99 21.80
C ASP A 87 13.13 1.05 20.63
N LEU A 88 13.27 1.51 19.39
CA LEU A 88 12.91 0.72 18.22
C LEU A 88 13.85 -0.46 18.00
N ASN A 89 13.29 -1.66 17.93
CA ASN A 89 14.01 -2.81 17.43
C ASN A 89 14.19 -2.69 15.91
N LEU A 90 15.43 -2.57 15.46
CA LEU A 90 15.78 -2.38 14.06
C LEU A 90 16.09 -3.71 13.35
N ASP A 91 16.07 -4.84 14.07
CA ASP A 91 16.41 -6.14 13.51
C ASP A 91 15.45 -6.55 12.38
N GLY A 92 16.02 -7.08 11.29
CA GLY A 92 15.25 -7.46 10.11
C GLY A 92 14.70 -6.31 9.24
N LEU A 93 14.79 -5.04 9.68
CA LEU A 93 14.39 -3.88 8.88
C LEU A 93 15.54 -3.38 8.00
N THR A 94 15.23 -3.03 6.74
CA THR A 94 16.18 -2.34 5.85
C THR A 94 15.86 -0.86 5.71
N HIS A 95 14.58 -0.49 5.86
CA HIS A 95 14.12 0.89 5.86
C HIS A 95 13.19 1.13 7.04
N ILE A 96 13.16 2.36 7.53
CA ILE A 96 12.17 2.81 8.49
C ILE A 96 11.71 4.22 8.11
N SER A 97 10.41 4.43 8.04
CA SER A 97 9.82 5.71 7.63
C SER A 97 9.25 6.45 8.83
N PHE A 98 9.53 7.75 8.91
CA PHE A 98 8.96 8.61 9.94
C PHE A 98 7.54 9.02 9.56
N ALA A 99 6.57 8.64 10.37
CA ALA A 99 5.15 8.90 10.17
C ALA A 99 4.65 9.88 11.26
N PHE A 100 4.04 11.01 10.95
CA PHE A 100 3.83 11.61 9.63
C PHE A 100 4.34 13.04 9.61
N VAL A 101 4.61 13.54 8.41
CA VAL A 101 4.73 14.97 8.13
C VAL A 101 3.40 15.49 7.60
N PHE A 102 3.12 16.77 7.83
CA PHE A 102 1.88 17.42 7.41
C PHE A 102 2.19 18.54 6.41
N PHE A 103 1.28 18.77 5.46
CA PHE A 103 1.36 19.92 4.56
C PHE A 103 0.45 21.02 5.09
N GLY A 104 1.04 22.17 5.46
CA GLY A 104 0.27 23.28 6.02
C GLY A 104 -0.80 23.79 5.04
N PRO A 105 -2.03 24.09 5.50
CA PRO A 105 -3.17 24.36 4.61
C PRO A 105 -3.08 25.68 3.82
N VAL A 106 -2.18 26.58 4.24
CA VAL A 106 -2.03 27.91 3.62
C VAL A 106 -0.85 27.98 2.67
N LYS A 107 0.32 27.48 3.10
CA LYS A 107 1.58 27.60 2.34
C LYS A 107 2.01 26.29 1.69
N PHE A 108 1.31 25.17 1.95
CA PHE A 108 1.70 23.82 1.55
C PHE A 108 3.15 23.46 1.91
N SER A 109 3.70 24.12 2.94
CA SER A 109 5.02 23.83 3.46
C SER A 109 4.96 22.55 4.30
N ILE A 110 6.03 21.77 4.25
CA ILE A 110 6.22 20.62 5.14
C ILE A 110 6.33 21.13 6.57
N VAL A 111 5.42 20.68 7.44
CA VAL A 111 5.43 20.98 8.86
C VAL A 111 5.32 19.68 9.66
N PRO A 112 5.85 19.64 10.90
CA PRO A 112 5.61 18.52 11.80
C PRO A 112 4.11 18.36 12.03
N MET A 113 3.60 17.11 12.01
CA MET A 113 2.18 16.86 12.28
C MET A 113 1.80 17.19 13.74
N ASP A 114 2.74 17.01 14.66
CA ASP A 114 2.57 17.32 16.08
C ASP A 114 3.78 18.09 16.64
N LYS A 115 3.62 18.67 17.85
CA LYS A 115 4.67 19.47 18.50
C LYS A 115 5.94 18.67 18.81
N ASN A 116 5.84 17.36 19.01
CA ASN A 116 6.97 16.49 19.36
C ASN A 116 7.71 16.00 18.12
N ALA A 117 7.01 15.77 17.00
CA ALA A 117 7.59 15.24 15.76
C ALA A 117 8.86 15.97 15.31
N GLY A 118 8.89 17.31 15.40
CA GLY A 118 10.06 18.10 15.02
C GLY A 118 11.33 17.74 15.80
N SER A 119 11.20 17.50 17.11
CA SER A 119 12.33 17.11 17.98
C SER A 119 12.75 15.64 17.82
N LEU A 120 11.84 14.79 17.31
CA LEU A 120 12.08 13.37 17.14
C LEU A 120 12.80 13.05 15.83
N LEU A 121 12.71 13.92 14.81
CA LEU A 121 13.32 13.68 13.50
C LEU A 121 14.84 13.48 13.58
N SER A 122 15.56 14.34 14.31
CA SER A 122 17.01 14.21 14.48
C SER A 122 17.40 12.93 15.23
N ARG A 123 16.65 12.57 16.27
CA ARG A 123 16.82 11.33 17.03
C ARG A 123 16.53 10.09 16.19
N PHE A 124 15.51 10.18 15.34
CA PHE A 124 15.12 9.11 14.42
C PHE A 124 16.17 8.88 13.33
N THR A 125 16.71 9.93 12.72
CA THR A 125 17.76 9.77 11.69
C THR A 125 19.08 9.27 12.29
N ALA A 126 19.35 9.58 13.57
CA ALA A 126 20.51 9.05 14.31
C ALA A 126 20.46 7.51 14.49
N LEU A 127 19.33 6.84 14.26
CA LEU A 127 19.25 5.37 14.28
C LEU A 127 20.20 4.70 13.28
N LYS A 128 20.62 5.43 12.23
CA LYS A 128 21.65 5.00 11.29
C LYS A 128 23.01 4.77 11.94
N GLU A 129 23.30 5.42 13.06
CA GLU A 129 24.54 5.22 13.84
C GLU A 129 24.54 3.85 14.52
N ARG A 130 23.37 3.40 14.99
CA ARG A 130 23.21 2.10 15.67
C ARG A 130 23.10 0.93 14.69
N LYS A 131 22.52 1.16 13.51
CA LYS A 131 22.42 0.16 12.44
C LYS A 131 22.97 0.71 11.12
N PRO A 132 24.29 0.55 10.87
CA PRO A 132 24.88 0.90 9.59
C PRO A 132 24.15 0.22 8.43
N GLY A 133 23.77 0.99 7.41
CA GLY A 133 23.02 0.52 6.24
C GLY A 133 21.49 0.66 6.32
N LEU A 134 20.94 1.00 7.50
CA LEU A 134 19.52 1.35 7.64
C LEU A 134 19.18 2.61 6.84
N GLN A 135 18.05 2.59 6.13
CA GLN A 135 17.51 3.76 5.47
C GLN A 135 16.40 4.39 6.31
N THR A 136 16.51 5.70 6.54
CA THR A 136 15.53 6.55 7.22
C THR A 136 15.22 7.74 6.33
#